data_AF-S4XR45-F1
#
_entry.id   AF-S4XR45-F1
#
_cell.length_a   1.000
_cell.length_b   1.000
_cell.length_c   1.000
_cell.angle_alpha   90.00
_cell.angle_beta   90.00
_cell.angle_gamma   90.00
#
_symmetry.space_group_name_H-M   'P 1'
#
loop_
_entity.id
_entity.type
_entity.pdbx_description
1 polymer ?
#
loop_
_entity_poly.entity_id
_entity_poly.type
_entity_poly.pdbx_seq_one_letter_code
_entity_poly.pdbx_strand_id
1 'polypeptide(L)'
;MKELRLRVAFLRSEMLRAEPAAVARALDDLCRDAEQADPAARDVLGAVVPVLADPALSERVAQLRELAGSLALLSLSRLLRRKARRREAQPASPAPDERQVATSGAGRALTLGERRALARRPTRAAFDALLRDPHPLVIRNLLANPRLTEDDVVRLAARRPASPEVMTEIARHPEWPQRARVRMAIVQNPGAPPEIAVPMVRLLLRPELLQLAAAADVPAVVRAAARELLERRPPVPHKPGGALEQ
;
A
#
# COMPACT_ATOMS: atom_id res chain seq x y z
N MET A 1 -12.12 1.32 12.77
CA MET A 1 -12.39 0.54 11.52
C MET A 1 -13.49 1.17 10.67
N LYS A 2 -14.73 1.34 11.16
CA LYS A 2 -15.81 2.03 10.39
C LYS A 2 -15.43 3.45 9.97
N GLU A 3 -14.84 4.22 10.86
CA GLU A 3 -14.45 5.61 10.60
C GLU A 3 -13.45 5.75 9.45
N LEU A 4 -12.43 4.90 9.38
CA LEU A 4 -11.44 4.93 8.30
C LEU A 4 -12.06 4.61 6.93
N ARG A 5 -12.97 3.62 6.86
CA ARG A 5 -13.71 3.35 5.61
C ARG A 5 -14.55 4.55 5.19
N LEU A 6 -15.19 5.24 6.14
CA LEU A 6 -15.95 6.46 5.88
C LEU A 6 -15.04 7.58 5.37
N ARG A 7 -13.86 7.78 5.97
CA ARG A 7 -12.86 8.76 5.52
C ARG A 7 -12.39 8.48 4.09
N VAL A 8 -12.04 7.23 3.77
CA VAL A 8 -11.64 6.83 2.40
C VAL A 8 -12.78 7.08 1.40
N ALA A 9 -14.02 6.72 1.76
CA ALA A 9 -15.18 6.93 0.89
C ALA A 9 -15.48 8.43 0.68
N PHE A 10 -15.39 9.24 1.74
CA PHE A 10 -15.53 10.68 1.68
C PHE A 10 -14.46 11.31 0.79
N LEU A 11 -13.18 11.00 1.03
CA LEU A 11 -12.06 11.50 0.22
C LEU A 11 -12.20 11.12 -1.25
N ARG A 12 -12.68 9.91 -1.55
CA ARG A 12 -12.95 9.48 -2.93
C ARG A 12 -14.02 10.35 -3.59
N SER A 13 -15.11 10.66 -2.88
CA SER A 13 -16.16 11.57 -3.37
C SER A 13 -15.60 12.97 -3.60
N GLU A 14 -14.88 13.52 -2.62
CA GLU A 14 -14.31 14.87 -2.73
C GLU A 14 -13.26 14.97 -3.84
N MET A 15 -12.43 13.94 -4.01
CA MET A 15 -11.46 13.86 -5.10
C MET A 15 -12.11 14.00 -6.48
N LEU A 16 -13.36 13.54 -6.66
CA LEU A 16 -14.10 13.65 -7.92
C LEU A 16 -14.86 14.97 -8.05
N ARG A 17 -15.41 15.49 -6.95
CA ARG A 17 -16.31 16.66 -6.95
C ARG A 17 -15.58 17.99 -6.93
N ALA A 18 -14.48 18.09 -6.21
CA ALA A 18 -13.75 19.33 -6.01
C ALA A 18 -13.03 19.79 -7.29
N GLU A 19 -12.56 21.03 -7.31
CA GLU A 19 -11.76 21.53 -8.44
C GLU A 19 -10.34 20.91 -8.40
N PRO A 20 -9.81 20.40 -9.54
CA PRO A 20 -8.53 19.70 -9.59
C PRO A 20 -7.32 20.45 -9.00
N ALA A 21 -7.17 21.75 -9.28
CA ALA A 21 -6.05 22.54 -8.78
C ALA A 21 -6.15 22.78 -7.26
N ALA A 22 -7.35 22.98 -6.72
CA ALA A 22 -7.60 23.06 -5.28
C ALA A 22 -7.23 21.74 -4.58
N VAL A 23 -7.62 20.60 -5.16
CA VAL A 23 -7.22 19.27 -4.65
C VAL A 23 -5.71 19.09 -4.72
N ALA A 24 -5.06 19.50 -5.81
CA ALA A 24 -3.62 19.40 -5.96
C ALA A 24 -2.87 20.20 -4.87
N ARG A 25 -3.28 21.46 -4.62
CA ARG A 25 -2.67 22.30 -3.57
C ARG A 25 -2.90 21.72 -2.18
N ALA A 26 -4.12 21.30 -1.86
CA ALA A 26 -4.44 20.69 -0.58
C ALA A 26 -3.62 19.42 -0.32
N LEU A 27 -3.43 18.58 -1.34
CA LEU A 27 -2.58 17.40 -1.24
C LEU A 27 -1.10 17.74 -1.11
N ASP A 28 -0.61 18.82 -1.75
CA ASP A 28 0.78 19.27 -1.59
C ASP A 28 1.06 19.75 -0.16
N ASP A 29 0.18 20.58 0.39
CA ASP A 29 0.28 21.06 1.78
C ASP A 29 0.20 19.88 2.77
N LEU A 30 -0.77 18.97 2.58
CA LEU A 30 -0.86 17.73 3.37
C LEU A 30 0.44 16.91 3.31
N CYS A 31 1.04 16.78 2.13
CA CYS A 31 2.31 16.07 1.97
C CYS A 31 3.46 16.80 2.65
N ARG A 32 3.49 18.13 2.60
CA ARG A 32 4.50 18.96 3.26
C ARG A 32 4.44 18.80 4.77
N ASP A 33 3.25 18.85 5.36
CA ASP A 33 3.05 18.68 6.80
C ASP A 33 3.39 17.25 7.26
N ALA A 34 3.00 16.24 6.47
CA ALA A 34 3.39 14.86 6.74
C ALA A 34 4.91 14.62 6.61
N GLU A 35 5.58 15.32 5.69
CA GLU A 35 7.05 15.34 5.58
C GLU A 35 7.68 15.95 6.84
N GLN A 36 7.02 16.89 7.53
CA GLN A 36 7.44 17.43 8.84
C GLN A 36 7.06 16.53 10.03
N ALA A 37 6.62 15.30 9.76
CA ALA A 37 6.19 14.33 10.76
C ALA A 37 4.97 14.76 11.59
N ASP A 38 4.13 15.67 11.07
CA ASP A 38 2.85 16.00 11.70
C ASP A 38 1.95 14.75 11.81
N PRO A 39 1.48 14.39 13.02
CA PRO A 39 0.68 13.18 13.21
C PRO A 39 -0.66 13.20 12.49
N ALA A 40 -1.34 14.36 12.45
CA ALA A 40 -2.66 14.49 11.84
C ALA A 40 -2.58 14.40 10.31
N ALA A 41 -1.61 15.10 9.71
CA ALA A 41 -1.33 15.03 8.28
C ALA A 41 -0.98 13.62 7.85
N ARG A 42 -0.19 12.87 8.63
CA ARG A 42 0.12 11.47 8.34
C ARG A 42 -1.09 10.55 8.44
N ASP A 43 -1.97 10.76 9.41
CA ASP A 43 -3.22 9.99 9.54
C ASP A 43 -4.13 10.22 8.32
N VAL A 44 -4.32 11.48 7.92
CA VAL A 44 -5.09 11.85 6.72
C VAL A 44 -4.44 11.30 5.45
N LEU A 45 -3.11 11.41 5.31
CA LEU A 45 -2.37 10.87 4.16
C LEU A 45 -2.55 9.35 4.05
N GLY A 46 -2.67 8.65 5.18
CA GLY A 46 -2.96 7.22 5.21
C GLY A 46 -4.30 6.86 4.54
N ALA A 47 -5.31 7.72 4.66
CA ALA A 47 -6.59 7.56 3.97
C ALA A 47 -6.54 8.00 2.50
N VAL A 48 -5.64 8.91 2.14
CA VAL A 48 -5.43 9.38 0.76
C VAL A 48 -4.75 8.33 -0.12
N VAL A 49 -3.71 7.64 0.39
CA VAL A 49 -2.95 6.63 -0.38
C VAL A 49 -3.83 5.56 -1.05
N PRO A 50 -4.78 4.89 -0.37
CA PRO A 50 -5.65 3.91 -1.03
C PRO A 50 -6.59 4.55 -2.07
N VAL A 51 -6.99 5.81 -1.89
CA VAL A 51 -7.80 6.56 -2.87
C VAL A 51 -6.97 6.82 -4.14
N LEU A 52 -5.71 7.23 -4.01
CA LEU A 52 -4.79 7.43 -5.14
C LEU A 52 -4.46 6.13 -5.89
N ALA A 53 -4.58 4.98 -5.22
CA ALA A 53 -4.36 3.66 -5.80
C ALA A 53 -5.61 3.06 -6.49
N ASP A 54 -6.76 3.74 -6.43
CA ASP A 54 -8.02 3.32 -7.06
C ASP A 54 -7.96 3.52 -8.60
N PRO A 55 -8.09 2.45 -9.41
CA PRO A 55 -8.13 2.56 -10.87
C PRO A 55 -9.21 3.50 -11.40
N ALA A 56 -10.34 3.60 -10.69
CA ALA A 56 -11.43 4.48 -11.08
C ALA A 56 -11.04 5.97 -11.04
N LEU A 57 -9.98 6.32 -10.31
CA LEU A 57 -9.44 7.67 -10.23
C LEU A 57 -8.17 7.86 -11.08
N SER A 58 -7.81 6.91 -11.93
CA SER A 58 -6.55 6.95 -12.71
C SER A 58 -6.38 8.22 -13.56
N GLU A 59 -7.43 8.64 -14.26
CA GLU A 59 -7.46 9.89 -15.04
C GLU A 59 -7.31 11.12 -14.13
N ARG A 60 -8.04 11.14 -13.01
CA ARG A 60 -7.96 12.23 -12.03
C ARG A 60 -6.56 12.36 -11.44
N VAL A 61 -5.92 11.24 -11.11
CA VAL A 61 -4.54 11.20 -10.61
C VAL A 61 -3.55 11.62 -11.70
N ALA A 62 -3.82 11.36 -12.98
CA ALA A 62 -3.01 11.87 -14.09
C ALA A 62 -3.10 13.40 -14.19
N GLN A 63 -4.31 13.95 -14.12
CA GLN A 63 -4.52 15.40 -14.08
C GLN A 63 -3.80 16.06 -12.89
N LEU A 64 -3.87 15.47 -11.69
CA LEU A 64 -3.15 15.96 -10.52
C LEU A 64 -1.63 15.96 -10.71
N ARG A 65 -1.07 14.99 -11.44
CA ARG A 65 0.37 14.97 -11.76
C ARG A 65 0.77 16.12 -12.67
N GLU A 66 -0.02 16.40 -13.69
CA GLU A 66 0.23 17.52 -14.60
C GLU A 66 0.17 18.85 -13.85
N LEU A 67 -0.85 19.04 -13.01
CA LEU A 67 -0.98 20.22 -12.15
C LEU A 67 0.17 20.34 -11.15
N ALA A 68 0.60 19.23 -10.55
CA ALA A 68 1.73 19.26 -9.63
C ALA A 68 3.03 19.70 -10.32
N GLY A 69 3.23 19.30 -11.57
CA GLY A 69 4.34 19.76 -12.39
C GLY A 69 4.22 21.23 -12.78
N SER A 70 3.07 21.66 -13.32
CA SER A 70 2.88 23.02 -13.84
C SER A 70 2.89 24.08 -12.74
N LEU A 71 2.37 23.75 -11.55
CA LEU A 71 2.33 24.63 -10.39
C LEU A 71 3.53 24.46 -9.45
N ALA A 72 4.52 23.64 -9.82
CA ALA A 72 5.70 23.32 -9.00
C ALA A 72 5.36 22.82 -7.58
N LEU A 73 4.30 22.03 -7.44
CA LEU A 73 3.90 21.39 -6.18
C LEU A 73 4.81 20.18 -5.91
N LEU A 74 5.97 20.44 -5.29
CA LEU A 74 7.05 19.47 -5.19
C LEU A 74 6.72 18.29 -4.28
N SER A 75 6.00 18.51 -3.18
CA SER A 75 5.65 17.46 -2.22
C SER A 75 4.66 16.48 -2.85
N LEU A 76 3.64 17.02 -3.53
CA LEU A 76 2.69 16.22 -4.30
C LEU A 76 3.38 15.50 -5.47
N SER A 77 4.27 16.18 -6.20
CA SER A 77 5.03 15.59 -7.31
C SER A 77 5.84 14.38 -6.87
N ARG A 78 6.43 14.41 -5.66
CA ARG A 78 7.13 13.27 -5.09
C ARG A 78 6.19 12.15 -4.65
N LEU A 79 4.98 12.46 -4.13
CA LEU A 79 3.97 11.46 -3.80
C LEU A 79 3.44 10.74 -5.04
N LEU A 80 3.10 11.50 -6.09
CA LEU A 80 2.53 10.97 -7.34
C LEU A 80 3.60 10.49 -8.32
N ARG A 81 4.87 10.44 -7.91
CA ARG A 81 6.00 10.07 -8.77
C ARG A 81 5.85 8.63 -9.26
N ARG A 82 5.19 8.46 -10.40
CA ARG A 82 5.23 7.23 -11.18
C ARG A 82 6.42 7.33 -12.12
N LYS A 83 7.41 6.44 -11.99
CA LYS A 83 8.23 6.14 -13.17
C LYS A 83 7.25 5.53 -14.15
N ALA A 84 7.03 6.19 -15.28
CA ALA A 84 6.13 5.74 -16.32
C ALA A 84 6.50 4.31 -16.72
N ARG A 85 5.89 3.31 -16.09
CA ARG A 85 5.54 2.11 -16.82
C ARG A 85 4.52 2.63 -17.83
N ARG A 86 5.02 2.90 -19.04
CA ARG A 86 4.25 2.62 -20.23
C ARG A 86 3.50 1.32 -19.96
N ARG A 87 2.29 1.26 -20.46
CA ARG A 87 1.52 0.06 -20.77
C ARG A 87 2.33 -0.91 -21.66
N GLU A 88 3.61 -1.17 -21.39
CA GLU A 88 4.21 -2.44 -21.77
C GLU A 88 3.42 -3.45 -20.98
N ALA A 89 2.59 -4.20 -21.72
CA ALA A 89 1.79 -5.29 -21.23
C ALA A 89 2.53 -5.94 -20.07
N GLN A 90 2.01 -5.77 -18.86
CA GLN A 90 2.37 -6.63 -17.76
C GLN A 90 2.16 -8.03 -18.35
N PRO A 91 3.22 -8.85 -18.56
CA PRO A 91 3.00 -10.19 -19.06
C PRO A 91 1.94 -10.77 -18.12
N ALA A 92 0.85 -11.29 -18.70
CA ALA A 92 -0.22 -11.89 -17.93
C ALA A 92 0.44 -12.68 -16.80
N SER A 93 0.05 -12.42 -15.55
CA SER A 93 0.64 -13.10 -14.39
C SER A 93 0.87 -14.56 -14.77
N PRO A 94 2.10 -15.08 -14.66
CA PRO A 94 2.40 -16.43 -15.12
C PRO A 94 1.32 -17.36 -14.59
N ALA A 95 0.84 -18.27 -15.44
CA ALA A 95 -0.27 -19.15 -15.12
C ALA A 95 -0.08 -19.66 -13.68
N PRO A 96 -1.09 -19.48 -12.81
CA PRO A 96 -0.92 -19.71 -11.39
C PRO A 96 -0.36 -21.12 -11.17
N ASP A 97 0.80 -21.21 -10.55
CA ASP A 97 1.45 -22.50 -10.24
C ASP A 97 0.42 -23.39 -9.55
N GLU A 98 0.07 -24.50 -10.19
CA GLU A 98 -1.03 -25.37 -9.78
C GLU A 98 -0.84 -25.89 -8.35
N ARG A 99 0.41 -25.94 -7.87
CA ARG A 99 0.77 -26.28 -6.48
C ARG A 99 0.25 -25.28 -5.44
N GLN A 100 -0.08 -24.07 -5.88
CA GLN A 100 -0.56 -22.97 -5.04
C GLN A 100 -2.10 -22.88 -5.03
N VAL A 101 -2.76 -23.68 -5.87
CA VAL A 101 -4.21 -23.69 -6.01
C VAL A 101 -4.83 -24.56 -4.91
N ALA A 102 -5.83 -24.02 -4.22
CA ALA A 102 -6.56 -24.78 -3.21
C ALA A 102 -7.23 -26.03 -3.82
N THR A 103 -7.09 -27.17 -3.13
CA THR A 103 -7.71 -28.44 -3.51
C THR A 103 -8.99 -28.68 -2.70
N SER A 104 -9.92 -29.45 -3.27
CA SER A 104 -11.07 -29.97 -2.53
C SER A 104 -10.62 -30.99 -1.49
N GLY A 105 -11.54 -31.41 -0.60
CA GLY A 105 -11.30 -32.51 0.34
C GLY A 105 -10.95 -33.84 -0.34
N ALA A 106 -11.25 -33.99 -1.63
CA ALA A 106 -10.90 -35.15 -2.45
C ALA A 106 -9.60 -34.97 -3.27
N GLY A 107 -8.81 -33.92 -3.00
CA GLY A 107 -7.53 -33.68 -3.68
C GLY A 107 -7.61 -33.07 -5.07
N ARG A 108 -8.83 -32.79 -5.59
CA ARG A 108 -9.03 -32.13 -6.89
C ARG A 108 -8.73 -30.63 -6.80
N ALA A 109 -7.97 -30.08 -7.75
CA ALA A 109 -7.80 -28.63 -7.88
C ALA A 109 -9.16 -27.93 -8.07
N LEU A 110 -9.43 -26.92 -7.22
CA LEU A 110 -10.65 -26.14 -7.32
C LEU A 110 -10.58 -25.17 -8.49
N THR A 111 -11.67 -24.99 -9.22
CA THR A 111 -11.81 -23.95 -10.25
C THR A 111 -11.76 -22.55 -9.63
N LEU A 112 -11.45 -21.53 -10.44
CA LEU A 112 -11.44 -20.14 -9.95
C LEU A 112 -12.78 -19.73 -9.30
N GLY A 113 -13.90 -20.15 -9.89
CA GLY A 113 -15.23 -19.89 -9.34
C GLY A 113 -15.41 -20.50 -7.94
N GLU A 114 -15.02 -21.77 -7.78
CA GLU A 114 -15.08 -22.49 -6.50
C GLU A 114 -14.18 -21.82 -5.45
N ARG A 115 -12.94 -21.44 -5.80
CA ARG A 115 -12.03 -20.75 -4.88
C ARG A 115 -12.54 -19.39 -4.45
N ARG A 116 -13.12 -18.62 -5.37
CA ARG A 116 -13.77 -17.32 -5.06
C ARG A 116 -14.95 -17.51 -4.12
N ALA A 117 -15.77 -18.53 -4.32
CA ALA A 117 -16.90 -18.84 -3.45
C ALA A 117 -16.43 -19.26 -2.05
N LEU A 118 -15.45 -20.16 -1.98
CA LEU A 118 -14.88 -20.66 -0.72
C LEU A 118 -14.22 -19.54 0.10
N ALA A 119 -13.53 -18.60 -0.56
CA ALA A 119 -12.88 -17.45 0.08
C ALA A 119 -13.86 -16.50 0.82
N ARG A 120 -15.14 -16.50 0.45
CA ARG A 120 -16.14 -15.67 1.16
C ARG A 120 -16.44 -16.19 2.57
N ARG A 121 -16.45 -17.52 2.76
CA ARG A 121 -16.74 -18.19 4.04
C ARG A 121 -15.90 -19.47 4.22
N PRO A 122 -14.57 -19.35 4.32
CA PRO A 122 -13.66 -20.49 4.45
C PRO A 122 -13.73 -21.12 5.84
N THR A 123 -13.56 -22.45 5.89
CA THR A 123 -13.14 -23.14 7.11
C THR A 123 -11.69 -22.77 7.45
N ARG A 124 -11.21 -23.04 8.67
CA ARG A 124 -9.83 -22.70 9.05
C ARG A 124 -8.80 -23.42 8.16
N ALA A 125 -9.03 -24.69 7.82
CA ALA A 125 -8.15 -25.44 6.93
C ALA A 125 -8.15 -24.90 5.48
N ALA A 126 -9.32 -24.52 4.96
CA ALA A 126 -9.42 -23.89 3.64
C ALA A 126 -8.77 -22.50 3.61
N PHE A 127 -8.77 -21.80 4.74
CA PHE A 127 -8.21 -20.46 4.88
C PHE A 127 -6.73 -20.41 4.53
N ASP A 128 -5.93 -21.28 5.15
CA ASP A 128 -4.48 -21.29 4.96
C ASP A 128 -4.10 -21.69 3.52
N ALA A 129 -4.88 -22.57 2.91
CA ALA A 129 -4.72 -22.91 1.50
C ALA A 129 -5.02 -21.72 0.58
N LEU A 130 -6.13 -21.02 0.82
CA LEU A 130 -6.55 -19.89 -0.01
C LEU A 130 -5.65 -18.64 0.17
N LEU A 131 -4.98 -18.48 1.32
CA LEU A 131 -3.97 -17.42 1.50
C LEU A 131 -2.78 -17.58 0.55
N ARG A 132 -2.53 -18.79 0.03
CA ARG A 132 -1.49 -19.02 -0.98
C ARG A 132 -1.99 -18.83 -2.40
N ASP A 133 -3.29 -18.57 -2.59
CA ASP A 133 -3.88 -18.46 -3.91
C ASP A 133 -3.26 -17.28 -4.68
N PRO A 134 -2.72 -17.53 -5.88
CA PRO A 134 -2.08 -16.50 -6.69
C PRO A 134 -3.08 -15.51 -7.30
N HIS A 135 -4.38 -15.82 -7.31
CA HIS A 135 -5.37 -15.03 -8.05
C HIS A 135 -5.90 -13.83 -7.23
N PRO A 136 -5.81 -12.60 -7.74
CA PRO A 136 -6.16 -11.38 -6.99
C PRO A 136 -7.61 -11.36 -6.50
N LEU A 137 -8.57 -11.85 -7.30
CA LEU A 137 -9.98 -11.91 -6.87
C LEU A 137 -10.25 -12.85 -5.69
N VAL A 138 -9.46 -13.91 -5.50
CA VAL A 138 -9.58 -14.81 -4.35
C VAL A 138 -9.05 -14.10 -3.11
N ILE A 139 -7.86 -13.50 -3.24
CA ILE A 139 -7.27 -12.67 -2.19
C ILE A 139 -8.20 -11.53 -1.79
N ARG A 140 -8.80 -10.80 -2.74
CA ARG A 140 -9.74 -9.72 -2.45
C ARG A 140 -10.91 -10.18 -1.58
N ASN A 141 -11.46 -11.36 -1.85
CA ASN A 141 -12.53 -11.93 -1.02
C ASN A 141 -12.02 -12.31 0.38
N LEU A 142 -10.79 -12.83 0.50
CA LEU A 142 -10.17 -13.12 1.78
C LEU A 142 -9.89 -11.86 2.60
N LEU A 143 -9.39 -10.78 1.97
CA LEU A 143 -9.10 -9.50 2.62
C LEU A 143 -10.34 -8.87 3.28
N ALA A 144 -11.53 -9.14 2.74
CA ALA A 144 -12.81 -8.70 3.28
C ALA A 144 -13.37 -9.63 4.38
N ASN A 145 -12.70 -10.75 4.68
CA ASN A 145 -13.16 -11.72 5.65
C ASN A 145 -12.91 -11.25 7.10
N PRO A 146 -13.93 -11.21 7.97
CA PRO A 146 -13.77 -10.73 9.36
C PRO A 146 -12.87 -11.61 10.23
N ARG A 147 -12.59 -12.86 9.82
CA ARG A 147 -11.69 -13.78 10.54
C ARG A 147 -10.22 -13.63 10.13
N LEU A 148 -9.93 -12.82 9.10
CA LEU A 148 -8.57 -12.55 8.67
C LEU A 148 -7.85 -11.70 9.72
N THR A 149 -6.67 -12.15 10.12
CA THR A 149 -5.85 -11.46 11.11
C THR A 149 -4.76 -10.62 10.43
N GLU A 150 -4.16 -9.71 11.19
CA GLU A 150 -3.02 -8.94 10.71
C GLU A 150 -1.82 -9.81 10.37
N ASP A 151 -1.56 -10.85 11.17
CA ASP A 151 -0.46 -11.78 10.92
C ASP A 151 -0.63 -12.52 9.60
N ASP A 152 -1.86 -12.88 9.23
CA ASP A 152 -2.16 -13.50 7.95
C ASP A 152 -1.81 -12.56 6.77
N VAL A 153 -2.15 -11.28 6.91
CA VAL A 153 -1.87 -10.26 5.88
C VAL A 153 -0.38 -9.91 5.81
N VAL A 154 0.30 -9.85 6.95
CA VAL A 154 1.76 -9.68 7.00
C VAL A 154 2.45 -10.84 6.30
N ARG A 155 2.03 -12.10 6.56
CA ARG A 155 2.57 -13.27 5.85
C ARG A 155 2.31 -13.21 4.36
N LEU A 156 1.11 -12.77 3.95
CA LEU A 156 0.76 -12.59 2.54
C LEU A 156 1.64 -11.52 1.86
N ALA A 157 1.82 -10.36 2.51
CA ALA A 157 2.62 -9.25 1.98
C ALA A 157 4.13 -9.54 1.97
N ALA A 158 4.63 -10.34 2.91
CA ALA A 158 6.04 -10.72 2.99
C ALA A 158 6.43 -11.86 2.03
N ARG A 159 5.46 -12.51 1.37
CA ARG A 159 5.69 -13.68 0.52
C ARG A 159 6.60 -13.37 -0.67
N ARG A 160 7.51 -14.30 -0.97
CA ARG A 160 8.46 -14.24 -2.09
C ARG A 160 8.34 -15.53 -2.93
N PRO A 161 8.30 -15.47 -4.27
CA PRO A 161 8.21 -14.25 -5.07
C PRO A 161 6.89 -13.51 -4.84
N ALA A 162 6.93 -12.18 -4.85
CA ALA A 162 5.74 -11.37 -4.68
C ALA A 162 4.86 -11.44 -5.94
N SER A 163 3.54 -11.50 -5.76
CA SER A 163 2.59 -11.25 -6.84
C SER A 163 2.22 -9.76 -6.83
N PRO A 164 2.54 -9.00 -7.89
CA PRO A 164 2.18 -7.59 -8.00
C PRO A 164 0.68 -7.34 -7.86
N GLU A 165 -0.14 -8.24 -8.39
CA GLU A 165 -1.60 -8.15 -8.33
C GLU A 165 -2.10 -8.34 -6.89
N VAL A 166 -1.56 -9.32 -6.16
CA VAL A 166 -1.88 -9.54 -4.74
C VAL A 166 -1.46 -8.33 -3.90
N MET A 167 -0.25 -7.81 -4.13
CA MET A 167 0.24 -6.61 -3.43
C MET A 167 -0.68 -5.41 -3.66
N THR A 168 -1.17 -5.26 -4.90
CA THR A 168 -2.13 -4.24 -5.28
C THR A 168 -3.45 -4.40 -4.53
N GLU A 169 -3.98 -5.62 -4.38
CA GLU A 169 -5.21 -5.86 -3.63
C GLU A 169 -5.05 -5.53 -2.14
N ILE A 170 -3.90 -5.84 -1.53
CA ILE A 170 -3.62 -5.45 -0.14
C ILE A 170 -3.56 -3.93 -0.04
N ALA A 171 -2.81 -3.26 -0.93
CA ALA A 171 -2.62 -1.82 -0.96
C ALA A 171 -3.90 -1.01 -1.17
N ARG A 172 -4.88 -1.56 -1.89
CA ARG A 172 -6.19 -0.93 -2.13
C ARG A 172 -7.18 -1.16 -1.00
N HIS A 173 -6.94 -2.13 -0.12
CA HIS A 173 -7.87 -2.39 0.96
C HIS A 173 -7.93 -1.17 1.89
N PRO A 174 -9.13 -0.71 2.32
CA PRO A 174 -9.24 0.51 3.13
C PRO A 174 -8.59 0.40 4.52
N GLU A 175 -8.33 -0.82 5.01
CA GLU A 175 -7.90 -1.06 6.40
C GLU A 175 -6.49 -1.61 6.55
N TRP A 176 -6.05 -2.48 5.63
CA TRP A 176 -4.81 -3.24 5.81
C TRP A 176 -3.54 -2.38 5.67
N PRO A 177 -3.40 -1.51 4.65
CA PRO A 177 -2.24 -0.63 4.47
C PRO A 177 -2.03 0.38 5.61
N GLN A 178 -3.07 0.62 6.39
CA GLN A 178 -3.04 1.55 7.51
C GLN A 178 -2.33 0.95 8.72
N ARG A 179 -2.30 -0.39 8.82
CA ARG A 179 -1.58 -1.10 9.87
C ARG A 179 -0.08 -1.06 9.62
N ALA A 180 0.69 -0.64 10.63
CA ALA A 180 2.13 -0.44 10.51
C ALA A 180 2.88 -1.72 10.08
N ARG A 181 2.54 -2.89 10.65
CA ARG A 181 3.20 -4.15 10.32
C ARG A 181 2.95 -4.59 8.87
N VAL A 182 1.70 -4.43 8.39
CA VAL A 182 1.35 -4.72 6.99
C VAL A 182 2.10 -3.79 6.06
N ARG A 183 2.08 -2.49 6.36
CA ARG A 183 2.80 -1.48 5.57
C ARG A 183 4.29 -1.78 5.51
N MET A 184 4.91 -2.10 6.65
CA MET A 184 6.32 -2.50 6.72
C MET A 184 6.61 -3.75 5.88
N ALA A 185 5.74 -4.77 5.94
CA ALA A 185 5.88 -5.97 5.12
C ALA A 185 5.83 -5.67 3.62
N ILE A 186 4.96 -4.75 3.18
CA ILE A 186 4.88 -4.32 1.77
C ILE A 186 6.15 -3.59 1.35
N VAL A 187 6.57 -2.55 2.09
CA VAL A 187 7.72 -1.72 1.68
C VAL A 187 9.06 -2.47 1.76
N GLN A 188 9.16 -3.50 2.61
CA GLN A 188 10.35 -4.34 2.72
C GLN A 188 10.38 -5.48 1.69
N ASN A 189 9.28 -5.76 0.98
CA ASN A 189 9.27 -6.84 0.01
C ASN A 189 10.00 -6.41 -1.28
N PRO A 190 11.09 -7.11 -1.71
CA PRO A 190 11.83 -6.77 -2.91
C PRO A 190 11.01 -6.84 -4.20
N GLY A 191 9.95 -7.66 -4.20
CA GLY A 191 9.03 -7.81 -5.31
C GLY A 191 7.81 -6.87 -5.25
N ALA A 192 7.71 -6.00 -4.23
CA ALA A 192 6.65 -5.00 -4.19
C ALA A 192 6.84 -3.98 -5.33
N PRO A 193 5.80 -3.72 -6.14
CA PRO A 193 5.87 -2.67 -7.15
C PRO A 193 6.23 -1.32 -6.51
N PRO A 194 7.24 -0.59 -7.01
CA PRO A 194 7.63 0.71 -6.46
C PRO A 194 6.48 1.73 -6.39
N GLU A 195 5.56 1.66 -7.36
CA GLU A 195 4.33 2.47 -7.39
C GLU A 195 3.41 2.26 -6.17
N ILE A 196 3.54 1.13 -5.48
CA ILE A 196 2.81 0.83 -4.23
C ILE A 196 3.70 1.15 -3.03
N ALA A 197 4.95 0.67 -3.04
CA ALA A 197 5.85 0.77 -1.90
C ALA A 197 6.26 2.23 -1.60
N VAL A 198 6.63 3.01 -2.61
CA VAL A 198 7.15 4.38 -2.42
C VAL A 198 6.13 5.33 -1.77
N PRO A 199 4.85 5.39 -2.20
CA PRO A 199 3.85 6.20 -1.50
C PRO A 199 3.69 5.81 -0.03
N MET A 200 3.79 4.52 0.30
CA MET A 200 3.67 4.02 1.67
C MET A 200 4.84 4.42 2.58
N VAL A 201 6.02 4.70 2.02
CA VAL A 201 7.19 5.18 2.80
C VAL A 201 6.86 6.45 3.58
N ARG A 202 6.01 7.33 3.02
CA ARG A 202 5.61 8.60 3.66
C ARG A 202 4.83 8.40 4.95
N LEU A 203 4.22 7.24 5.13
CA LEU A 203 3.44 6.87 6.30
C LEU A 203 4.29 6.22 7.40
N LEU A 204 5.59 5.99 7.18
CA LEU A 204 6.49 5.34 8.13
C LEU A 204 7.04 6.31 9.17
N LEU A 205 7.26 5.84 10.39
CA LEU A 205 7.92 6.54 11.49
C LEU A 205 9.44 6.59 11.27
N ARG A 206 10.14 7.46 12.00
CA ARG A 206 11.61 7.60 11.86
C ARG A 206 12.37 6.27 12.06
N PRO A 207 12.07 5.43 13.08
CA PRO A 207 12.74 4.13 13.22
C PRO A 207 12.51 3.20 12.03
N GLU A 208 11.29 3.15 11.53
CA GLU A 208 10.90 2.36 10.34
C GLU A 208 11.63 2.84 9.08
N LEU A 209 11.79 4.16 8.91
CA LEU A 209 12.54 4.74 7.80
C LEU A 209 14.04 4.41 7.87
N LEU A 210 14.64 4.46 9.07
CA LEU A 210 16.05 4.09 9.28
C LEU A 210 16.27 2.61 8.93
N GLN A 211 15.38 1.74 9.43
CA GLN A 211 15.41 0.31 9.10
C GLN A 211 15.31 0.09 7.58
N LEU A 212 14.35 0.76 6.92
CA LEU A 212 14.15 0.63 5.48
C LEU A 212 15.33 1.16 4.66
N ALA A 213 15.96 2.26 5.07
CA ALA A 213 17.11 2.86 4.40
C ALA A 213 18.37 1.98 4.48
N ALA A 214 18.48 1.14 5.51
CA ALA A 214 19.59 0.21 5.74
C ALA A 214 19.38 -1.18 5.13
N ALA A 215 18.14 -1.57 4.80
CA ALA A 215 17.81 -2.91 4.33
C ALA A 215 18.31 -3.20 2.90
N ALA A 216 19.40 -3.95 2.76
CA ALA A 216 20.06 -4.17 1.46
C ALA A 216 19.21 -4.93 0.42
N ASP A 217 18.28 -5.77 0.86
CA ASP A 217 17.39 -6.55 0.01
C ASP A 217 16.22 -5.73 -0.58
N VAL A 218 15.93 -4.56 -0.01
CA VAL A 218 14.86 -3.66 -0.48
C VAL A 218 15.28 -2.92 -1.76
N PRO A 219 14.39 -2.67 -2.73
CA PRO A 219 14.75 -2.00 -3.98
C PRO A 219 15.36 -0.61 -3.74
N ALA A 220 16.41 -0.27 -4.48
CA ALA A 220 17.17 0.98 -4.27
C ALA A 220 16.29 2.25 -4.31
N VAL A 221 15.26 2.27 -5.15
CA VAL A 221 14.29 3.37 -5.25
C VAL A 221 13.49 3.59 -3.95
N VAL A 222 13.12 2.50 -3.27
CA VAL A 222 12.38 2.56 -2.00
C VAL A 222 13.29 3.04 -0.88
N ARG A 223 14.54 2.55 -0.83
CA ARG A 223 15.55 3.04 0.12
C ARG A 223 15.88 4.51 -0.09
N ALA A 224 16.01 4.94 -1.35
CA ALA A 224 16.27 6.34 -1.68
C ALA A 224 15.12 7.24 -1.20
N ALA A 225 13.86 6.82 -1.40
CA ALA A 225 12.70 7.54 -0.87
C ALA A 225 12.72 7.63 0.67
N ALA A 226 13.15 6.58 1.37
CA ALA A 226 13.28 6.60 2.82
C ALA A 226 14.37 7.58 3.30
N ARG A 227 15.53 7.59 2.63
CA ARG A 227 16.64 8.53 2.92
C ARG A 227 16.23 9.98 2.68
N GLU A 228 15.62 10.26 1.52
CA GLU A 228 15.10 11.58 1.18
C GLU A 228 14.09 12.08 2.24
N LEU A 229 13.22 11.20 2.74
CA LEU A 229 12.26 11.58 3.79
C LEU A 229 12.93 11.79 5.16
N LEU A 230 13.97 11.04 5.49
CA LEU A 230 14.75 11.22 6.72
C LEU A 230 15.48 12.57 6.77
N GLU A 231 16.02 13.01 5.62
CA GLU A 231 16.69 14.31 5.45
C GLU A 231 15.71 15.48 5.62
N ARG A 232 14.47 15.32 5.16
CA ARG A 232 13.44 16.37 5.22
C ARG A 232 12.73 16.47 6.59
N ARG A 233 12.76 15.38 7.38
CA ARG A 233 12.10 15.35 8.68
C ARG A 233 12.92 16.11 9.72
N PRO A 234 12.27 16.89 10.59
CA PRO A 234 12.96 17.51 11.70
C PRO A 234 13.62 16.43 12.59
N PRO A 235 14.78 16.73 13.19
CA PRO A 235 15.38 15.83 14.16
C PRO A 235 14.41 15.61 15.33
N VAL A 236 14.47 14.42 15.94
CA VAL A 236 13.69 14.17 17.15
C VAL A 236 14.17 15.16 18.21
N PRO A 237 13.27 15.95 18.84
CA PRO A 237 13.68 16.85 19.91
C PRO A 237 14.40 16.05 20.99
N HIS A 238 15.68 16.34 21.20
CA HIS A 238 16.41 15.76 22.31
C HIS A 238 15.82 16.36 23.59
N LYS A 239 15.17 15.55 24.43
CA LYS A 239 14.85 15.99 25.79
C LYS A 239 16.16 16.01 26.57
N PRO A 240 16.68 17.18 26.99
CA PRO A 240 17.82 17.20 27.89
C PRO A 240 17.40 16.50 29.20
N GLY A 241 17.99 15.34 29.49
CA GLY A 241 17.76 14.58 30.73
C GLY A 241 17.12 13.19 30.59
N GLY A 242 16.82 12.70 29.39
CA GLY A 242 16.43 11.30 29.20
C GLY A 242 17.66 10.38 29.20
N ALA A 243 17.82 9.55 30.23
CA ALA A 243 18.92 8.60 30.35
C ALA A 243 19.04 7.71 29.10
N LEU A 244 20.28 7.54 28.64
CA LEU A 244 20.66 6.50 27.68
C LEU A 244 20.55 5.16 28.40
N GLU A 245 19.41 4.48 28.30
CA GLU A 245 19.40 3.05 28.56
C GLU A 245 19.92 2.33 27.32
N GLN A 246 20.99 1.56 27.57
CA GLN A 246 21.88 0.88 26.63
C GLN A 246 21.22 -0.33 25.96
#